data_AF-A0A923J716-F1
#
_entry.id   AF-A0A923J716-F1
#
_cell.length_a   1.000
_cell.length_b   1.000
_cell.length_c   1.000
_cell.angle_alpha   90.00
_cell.angle_beta   90.00
_cell.angle_gamma   90.00
#
_symmetry.space_group_name_H-M   'P 1'
#
loop_
_entity.id
_entity.type
_entity.pdbx_description
1 polymer ?
#
loop_
_entity_poly.entity_id
_entity_poly.type
_entity_poly.pdbx_seq_one_letter_code
_entity_poly.pdbx_strand_id
1 'polypeptide(L)' 'MTTTLSFSFQHRPLVPFAHDYAHGDREDWHQHDCAQLLHILSGVVRVATPVGYWVVPPGAASGCRRERRTRCA' A
#
# COMPACT_ATOMS: atom_id res chain seq x y z
N MET A 1 13.56 3.07 5.11
CA MET A 1 13.66 1.72 5.70
C MET A 1 12.56 0.91 5.05
N THR A 2 12.87 0.08 4.06
CA THR A 2 11.85 -0.68 3.32
C THR A 2 11.44 -1.88 4.15
N THR A 3 10.20 -1.85 4.64
CA THR A 3 9.66 -2.93 5.47
C THR A 3 9.16 -4.05 4.58
N THR A 4 10.08 -4.93 4.15
CA THR A 4 9.70 -6.13 3.37
C THR A 4 9.08 -7.16 4.30
N LEU A 5 7.75 -7.10 4.47
CA LEU A 5 6.99 -8.12 5.18
C LEU A 5 6.57 -9.22 4.21
N SER A 6 6.84 -10.47 4.58
CA SER A 6 6.37 -11.64 3.83
C SER A 6 4.95 -11.99 4.28
N PHE A 7 3.97 -11.78 3.40
CA PHE A 7 2.58 -12.17 3.64
C PHE A 7 2.32 -13.58 3.09
N SER A 8 1.78 -14.49 3.92
CA SER A 8 1.34 -15.83 3.50
C SER A 8 -0.18 -15.90 3.39
N PHE A 9 -0.67 -16.30 2.21
CA PHE A 9 -2.09 -16.46 1.91
C PHE A 9 -2.56 -17.91 1.92
N GLN A 10 -1.70 -18.86 2.32
CA GLN A 10 -1.99 -20.31 2.23
C GLN A 10 -3.23 -20.75 3.03
N HIS A 11 -3.46 -20.13 4.18
CA HIS A 11 -4.56 -20.50 5.08
C HIS A 11 -5.59 -19.38 5.25
N ARG A 12 -5.29 -18.17 4.78
CA ARG A 12 -6.18 -17.00 4.88
C ARG A 12 -6.12 -16.20 3.60
N PRO A 13 -7.27 -15.94 2.94
CA PRO A 13 -7.30 -15.20 1.67
C PRO A 13 -7.04 -13.69 1.87
N LEU A 14 -7.07 -13.20 3.12
CA LEU A 14 -6.86 -11.81 3.49
C LEU A 14 -5.92 -11.75 4.70
N VAL A 15 -4.92 -10.87 4.63
CA VAL A 15 -4.02 -10.58 5.74
C VAL A 15 -4.15 -9.09 6.09
N PRO A 16 -4.74 -8.74 7.24
CA PRO A 16 -4.81 -7.35 7.65
C PRO A 16 -3.42 -6.86 8.07
N PHE A 17 -3.07 -5.67 7.63
CA PHE A 17 -1.82 -5.00 7.99
C PHE A 17 -2.10 -3.54 8.27
N ALA A 18 -1.58 -3.04 9.38
CA ALA A 18 -1.66 -1.64 9.79
C ALA A 18 -0.25 -1.07 9.88
N HIS A 19 -0.06 0.12 9.33
CA HIS A 19 1.20 0.83 9.37
C HIS A 19 0.93 2.33 9.46
N ASP A 20 1.60 2.98 10.39
CA ASP A 20 1.51 4.43 10.59
C ASP A 20 2.63 5.11 9.82
N TYR A 21 2.26 5.96 8.86
CA TYR A 21 3.21 6.79 8.12
C TYR A 21 3.28 8.17 8.77
N ALA A 22 4.47 8.58 9.20
CA ALA A 22 4.71 9.97 9.60
C ALA A 22 4.72 10.89 8.38
N HIS A 23 4.56 12.19 8.61
CA HIS A 23 4.61 13.16 7.52
C HIS A 23 5.98 13.13 6.82
N GLY A 24 5.96 12.86 5.51
CA GLY A 24 7.16 12.76 4.69
C GLY A 24 7.75 11.35 4.61
N ASP A 25 7.16 10.38 5.31
CA ASP A 25 7.52 8.97 5.15
C ASP A 25 7.18 8.50 3.74
N ARG A 26 8.07 7.67 3.21
CA ARG A 26 7.93 7.09 1.88
C ARG A 26 8.53 5.71 1.88
N GLU A 27 7.77 4.76 1.38
CA GLU A 27 8.30 3.46 1.01
C GLU A 27 9.12 3.58 -0.26
N ASP A 28 10.02 2.63 -0.50
CA ASP A 28 10.62 2.47 -1.81
C ASP A 28 9.64 1.80 -2.78
N TRP A 29 9.99 1.81 -4.06
CA TRP A 29 9.23 1.11 -5.08
C TRP A 29 9.24 -0.40 -4.82
N HIS A 30 8.08 -0.98 -4.62
CA HIS A 30 7.90 -2.39 -4.28
C HIS A 30 6.82 -3.04 -5.17
N GLN A 31 6.74 -4.37 -5.16
CA GLN A 31 5.74 -5.16 -5.88
C GLN A 31 5.19 -6.21 -4.92
N HIS A 32 3.92 -6.58 -5.14
CA HIS A 32 3.26 -7.64 -4.38
C HIS A 32 2.69 -8.69 -5.32
N ASP A 33 2.75 -9.95 -4.89
CA ASP A 33 2.16 -11.11 -5.58
C ASP A 33 0.63 -11.21 -5.40
N CYS A 34 0.06 -10.29 -4.61
CA CYS A 34 -1.36 -10.19 -4.32
C CYS A 34 -1.85 -8.77 -4.60
N ALA A 35 -3.17 -8.62 -4.71
CA ALA A 35 -3.78 -7.29 -4.71
C ALA A 35 -3.82 -6.76 -3.26
N GLN A 36 -3.42 -5.50 -3.07
CA GLN A 36 -3.47 -4.83 -1.77
C GLN A 36 -4.60 -3.80 -1.76
N LEU A 37 -5.36 -3.77 -0.67
CA LEU A 37 -6.34 -2.72 -0.40
C LEU A 37 -5.76 -1.76 0.65
N LEU A 38 -5.77 -0.47 0.36
CA LEU A 38 -5.35 0.59 1.27
C LEU A 38 -6.58 1.32 1.78
N HIS A 39 -6.69 1.44 3.10
CA HIS A 39 -7.70 2.23 3.77
C HIS A 39 -7.01 3.17 4.76
N ILE A 40 -7.21 4.47 4.59
CA ILE A 40 -6.56 5.49 5.41
C ILE A 40 -7.51 5.90 6.53
N LEU A 41 -7.04 5.75 7.78
CA LEU A 41 -7.80 6.13 8.97
C LEU A 41 -7.72 7.64 9.23
N SER A 42 -6.57 8.26 8.97
CA SER A 42 -6.36 9.70 9.10
C SER A 42 -5.21 10.18 8.20
N GLY A 43 -5.20 11.46 7.84
CA GLY A 43 -4.19 12.02 6.94
C GLY A 43 -4.44 11.71 5.46
N VAL A 44 -3.41 11.73 4.64
CA VAL A 44 -3.49 11.44 3.20
C VAL A 44 -2.27 10.63 2.80
N VAL A 45 -2.50 9.56 2.02
CA VAL A 45 -1.42 8.78 1.41
C VAL A 45 -1.49 8.95 -0.10
N ARG A 46 -0.33 9.15 -0.73
CA ARG A 46 -0.16 9.16 -2.18
C ARG A 46 0.52 7.86 -2.62
N VAL A 47 -0.16 7.13 -3.49
CA VAL A 47 0.36 5.93 -4.12
C VAL A 47 0.89 6.29 -5.51
N ALA A 48 2.19 6.18 -5.70
CA ALA A 48 2.81 6.28 -7.03
C ALA A 48 2.76 4.91 -7.73
N THR A 49 2.43 4.93 -9.01
CA THR A 49 2.47 3.78 -9.92
C THR A 49 3.25 4.20 -11.17
N PRO A 50 3.70 3.28 -12.05
CA PRO A 50 4.44 3.66 -13.25
C PRO A 50 3.59 4.45 -14.24
N VAL A 51 2.26 4.41 -14.09
CA VAL A 51 1.29 5.07 -14.96
C VAL A 51 0.76 6.39 -14.38
N GLY A 52 1.16 6.75 -13.15
CA GLY A 52 0.70 7.98 -12.49
C GLY A 52 0.57 7.86 -10.98
N TYR A 53 0.01 8.90 -10.35
CA TYR A 53 -0.19 9.00 -8.91
C TYR A 53 -1.67 8.92 -8.54
N TRP A 54 -1.95 8.28 -7.41
CA TRP A 54 -3.27 8.18 -6.82
C TRP A 54 -3.21 8.77 -5.41
N VAL A 55 -4.19 9.61 -5.06
CA VAL A 55 -4.30 10.19 -3.71
C VAL A 55 -5.43 9.48 -2.98
N VAL A 56 -5.15 8.99 -1.78
CA VAL A 56 -6.09 8.20 -0.96
C VAL A 56 -6.45 9.05 0.27
N PRO A 57 -7.60 9.74 0.26
CA PRO A 57 -8.08 10.47 1.42
C PRO A 57 -8.67 9.52 2.48
N PRO A 58 -8.92 10.00 3.71
CA PRO A 58 -9.60 9.23 4.74
C PRO A 58 -10.98 8.78 4.27
N GLY A 59 -11.38 7.57 4.61
CA GLY A 59 -12.70 7.03 4.26
C GLY A 59 -12.82 6.51 2.82
N ALA A 60 -11.82 6.71 1.96
CA ALA A 60 -11.74 6.07 0.66
C ALA A 60 -10.85 4.81 0.73
N ALA A 61 -11.19 3.81 -0.07
CA ALA A 61 -10.36 2.63 -0.27
C ALA A 61 -9.72 2.69 -1.67
N SER A 62 -8.42 2.40 -1.77
CA SER A 62 -7.73 2.29 -3.04
C SER A 62 -7.07 0.93 -3.19
N GLY A 63 -7.09 0.38 -4.40
CA GLY A 63 -6.53 -0.94 -4.70
C GLY A 63 -5.22 -0.85 -5.47
N CYS A 64 -4.19 -1.52 -4.98
CA CYS A 64 -3.01 -1.87 -5.79
C CYS A 64 -3.22 -3.23 -6.44
N ARG A 65 -3.15 -3.27 -7.77
CA ARG A 65 -3.22 -4.52 -8.54
C ARG A 65 -1.89 -5.27 -8.42
N ARG A 66 -1.96 -6.60 -8.33
CA ARG A 66 -0.84 -7.54 -8.40
C ARG A 66 0.16 -7.17 -9.51
N GLU A 67 1.44 -7.39 -9.25
CA GLU A 67 2.58 -7.23 -10.19
C GLU A 67 2.95 -5.80 -10.62
N ARG A 68 2.22 -4.76 -10.19
CA ARG A 68 2.60 -3.37 -10.48
C ARG A 68 3.54 -2.81 -9.42
N ARG A 69 4.65 -2.21 -9.85
CA ARG A 69 5.55 -1.46 -8.95
C ARG A 69 4.81 -0.27 -8.36
N THR A 70 4.69 -0.20 -7.05
CA THR A 70 4.05 0.92 -6.37
C THR A 70 4.94 1.51 -5.29
N ARG A 71 4.65 2.75 -4.92
CA ARG A 71 5.33 3.46 -3.85
C ARG A 71 4.30 4.21 -3.02
N CYS A 72 4.23 3.94 -1.72
CA CYS A 72 3.37 4.67 -0.79
C CYS A 72 4.16 5.82 -0.17
N ALA A 73 3.55 7.00 -0.07
CA ALA A 73 4.16 8.25 0.40
C ALA A 73 3.12 9.22 0.96
#